data_AF-A0A3D9DQ49-F1
#
_entry.id   AF-A0A3D9DQ49-F1
#
_cell.length_a   1.000
_cell.length_b   1.000
_cell.length_c   1.000
_cell.angle_alpha   90.00
_cell.angle_beta   90.00
_cell.angle_gamma   90.00
#
_symmetry.space_group_name_H-M   'P 1'
#
loop_
_entity.id
_entity.type
_entity.pdbx_description
1 polymer ?
#
loop_
_entity_poly.entity_id
_entity_poly.type
_entity_poly.pdbx_seq_one_letter_code
_entity_poly.pdbx_strand_id
1 'polypeptide(L)' 'MFPKNWDLKRIQEEIAYVYENTVAKGLNKKIKAPTDLFDKYEGSTSVGFKIRIEVDNTGKIMNAYPII' A
#
# COMPACT_ATOMS: atom_id res chain seq x y z
N MET A 1 -5.48 10.71 -2.87
CA MET A 1 -5.50 10.55 -4.34
C MET A 1 -4.06 10.61 -4.84
N PHE A 2 -3.70 9.82 -5.86
CA PHE A 2 -2.34 9.88 -6.42
C PHE A 2 -2.12 11.22 -7.13
N PRO A 3 -0.86 11.69 -7.26
CA PRO A 3 -0.56 12.91 -8.00
C PRO A 3 -1.14 12.85 -9.41
N LYS A 4 -1.82 13.92 -9.84
CA LYS A 4 -2.54 13.96 -11.13
C LYS A 4 -1.62 13.82 -12.35
N ASN A 5 -0.33 14.11 -12.19
CA ASN A 5 0.68 14.01 -13.23
C ASN A 5 1.33 12.61 -13.31
N TRP A 6 0.90 11.65 -12.50
CA TRP A 6 1.39 10.28 -12.57
C TRP A 6 0.53 9.46 -13.53
N ASP A 7 1.20 8.70 -14.39
CA ASP A 7 0.54 7.69 -15.21
C ASP A 7 0.31 6.39 -14.42
N LEU A 8 -0.47 5.49 -15.00
CA LEU A 8 -0.78 4.21 -14.36
C LEU A 8 0.47 3.39 -14.06
N LYS A 9 1.47 3.42 -14.96
CA LYS A 9 2.72 2.70 -14.81
C LYS A 9 3.48 3.19 -13.58
N ARG A 10 3.66 4.50 -13.44
CA ARG A 10 4.32 5.10 -12.29
C ARG A 10 3.59 4.79 -10.99
N ILE A 11 2.25 4.81 -10.99
CA ILE A 11 1.44 4.42 -9.83
C ILE A 11 1.73 2.96 -9.43
N GLN A 12 1.76 2.04 -10.40
CA GLN A 12 2.05 0.62 -10.15
C GLN A 12 3.48 0.41 -9.62
N GLU A 13 4.47 1.09 -10.20
CA GLU A 13 5.85 1.06 -9.74
C GLU A 13 5.98 1.55 -8.28
N GLU A 14 5.27 2.63 -7.95
CA GLU A 14 5.29 3.17 -6.58
C GLU A 14 4.61 2.25 -5.57
N ILE A 15 3.50 1.62 -5.96
CA ILE A 15 2.83 0.62 -5.12
C ILE A 15 3.75 -0.58 -4.89
N ALA A 16 4.45 -1.05 -5.94
CA ALA A 16 5.41 -2.15 -5.82
C ALA A 16 6.56 -1.78 -4.87
N TYR A 17 7.13 -0.58 -5.01
CA TYR A 17 8.15 -0.07 -4.10
C TYR A 17 7.67 -0.05 -2.64
N VAL A 18 6.46 0.44 -2.38
CA VAL A 18 5.89 0.45 -1.02
C VAL A 18 5.64 -0.97 -0.51
N TYR A 19 5.16 -1.87 -1.36
CA TYR A 19 4.92 -3.27 -1.02
C TYR A 19 6.19 -3.99 -0.57
N GLU A 20 7.28 -3.85 -1.34
CA GLU A 20 8.59 -4.44 -1.03
C GLU A 20 9.16 -3.92 0.30
N ASN A 21 8.83 -2.68 0.66
CA ASN A 21 9.28 -2.05 1.89
C ASN A 21 8.33 -2.21 3.09
N THR A 22 7.18 -2.86 2.90
CA THR A 22 6.18 -3.08 3.95
C THR A 22 5.72 -4.53 4.00
N VAL A 23 4.77 -4.91 3.15
CA VAL A 23 4.12 -6.23 3.13
C VAL A 23 5.15 -7.35 3.06
N ALA A 24 6.09 -7.27 2.11
CA ALA A 24 7.10 -8.31 1.91
C ALA A 24 8.01 -8.52 3.13
N LYS A 25 8.17 -7.48 3.96
CA LYS A 25 8.99 -7.49 5.18
C LYS A 25 8.16 -7.69 6.45
N GLY A 26 6.83 -7.76 6.35
CA GLY A 26 5.92 -7.80 7.49
C GLY A 26 5.91 -6.51 8.33
N LEU A 27 6.39 -5.38 7.79
CA LEU A 27 6.55 -4.12 8.51
C LEU A 27 5.33 -3.21 8.36
N ASN A 28 5.06 -2.40 9.39
CA ASN A 28 3.98 -1.40 9.39
C ASN A 28 2.59 -1.98 9.13
N LYS A 29 2.36 -3.24 9.52
CA LYS A 29 1.04 -3.85 9.54
C LYS A 29 0.15 -3.12 10.54
N LYS A 30 -1.09 -2.83 10.14
CA LYS A 30 -2.08 -2.22 11.03
C LYS A 30 -2.84 -3.28 11.82
N ILE A 31 -3.30 -2.86 12.99
CA ILE A 31 -4.22 -3.65 13.80
C ILE A 31 -5.52 -3.80 12.99
N LYS A 32 -5.91 -5.05 12.77
CA LYS A 32 -7.10 -5.40 12.00
C LYS A 32 -8.35 -5.10 12.81
N ALA A 33 -9.25 -4.28 12.30
CA ALA A 33 -10.57 -4.12 12.91
C ALA A 33 -11.45 -5.35 12.58
N PRO A 34 -12.46 -5.69 13.41
CA PRO A 34 -13.37 -6.80 13.11
C PRO A 34 -14.09 -6.67 11.75
N THR A 35 -14.25 -5.45 11.25
CA THR A 35 -14.88 -5.15 9.95
C THR A 35 -13.92 -5.20 8.77
N ASP A 36 -12.63 -5.40 9.00
CA ASP A 36 -11.63 -5.39 7.94
C ASP A 36 -11.57 -6.75 7.23
N LEU A 37 -11.88 -6.74 5.93
CA LEU A 37 -11.77 -7.93 5.09
C LEU A 37 -10.31 -8.31 4.82
N PHE A 38 -9.45 -7.30 4.64
CA PHE A 38 -8.05 -7.46 4.21
C PHE A 38 -7.08 -6.96 5.28
N ASP A 39 -5.86 -7.48 5.23
CA ASP A 39 -4.77 -6.98 6.07
C ASP A 39 -4.23 -5.69 5.48
N LYS A 40 -3.99 -4.69 6.33
CA LYS A 40 -3.58 -3.35 5.90
C LYS A 40 -2.14 -3.07 6.28
N TYR A 41 -1.39 -2.52 5.35
CA TYR A 41 0.00 -2.08 5.51
C TYR A 41 0.13 -0.64 5.06
N GLU A 42 1.00 0.13 5.70
CA GLU A 42 1.27 1.52 5.31
C GLU A 42 2.75 1.74 5.11
N GLY A 43 3.12 2.37 3.99
CA GLY A 43 4.51 2.73 3.74
C GLY A 43 4.64 4.06 3.02
N SER A 44 5.80 4.67 3.22
CA SER A 44 6.17 5.91 2.57
C SER A 44 6.59 5.65 1.13
N THR A 45 6.08 6.48 0.22
CA THR A 45 6.53 6.57 -1.16
C THR A 45 7.89 7.26 -1.25
N SER A 46 8.55 7.11 -2.39
CA SER A 46 9.78 7.82 -2.77
C SER A 46 9.64 9.34 -2.78
N VAL A 47 8.41 9.86 -2.90
CA VAL A 47 8.12 11.30 -2.94
C VAL A 47 7.54 11.85 -1.62
N GLY A 48 7.45 11.01 -0.57
CA GLY A 48 7.21 11.46 0.80
C GLY A 48 5.79 11.36 1.34
N PHE A 49 4.79 11.00 0.53
CA PHE A 49 3.44 10.67 1.03
C PHE A 49 3.31 9.17 1.33
N LYS A 50 2.28 8.74 2.06
CA LYS A 50 2.05 7.32 2.39
C LYS A 50 1.02 6.65 1.48
N ILE A 51 1.24 5.39 1.18
CA ILE A 51 0.24 4.51 0.54
C ILE A 51 -0.19 3.47 1.57
N ARG A 52 -1.50 3.23 1.64
CA ARG A 52 -2.06 2.05 2.28
C ARG A 52 -2.23 0.94 1.25
N ILE A 53 -1.68 -0.22 1.54
CA ILE A 53 -1.85 -1.44 0.75
C ILE A 53 -2.72 -2.40 1.55
N GLU A 54 -3.76 -2.93 0.91
CA GLU A 54 -4.61 -3.97 1.46
C GLU A 54 -4.31 -5.27 0.74
N VAL A 55 -4.03 -6.31 1.51
CA VAL A 55 -3.67 -7.63 0.99
C VAL A 55 -4.57 -8.71 1.54
N ASP A 56 -4.75 -9.77 0.76
CA ASP A 56 -5.36 -11.00 1.25
C ASP A 56 -4.40 -11.79 2.16
N ASN A 57 -4.84 -12.95 2.64
CA ASN A 57 -4.05 -13.82 3.51
C ASN A 57 -2.81 -14.45 2.84
N THR A 58 -2.69 -14.36 1.51
CA THR A 58 -1.52 -14.81 0.74
C THR A 58 -0.53 -13.68 0.46
N GLY A 59 -0.87 -12.44 0.83
CA GLY A 59 -0.08 -11.25 0.54
C GLY A 59 -0.40 -10.63 -0.83
N LYS A 60 -1.36 -11.16 -1.58
CA LYS A 60 -1.76 -10.56 -2.87
C LYS A 60 -2.42 -9.20 -2.64
N ILE A 61 -1.99 -8.19 -3.40
CA ILE A 61 -2.58 -6.85 -3.34
C ILE A 61 -4.02 -6.91 -3.85
N MET A 62 -4.95 -6.49 -2.98
CA MET A 62 -6.37 -6.35 -3.28
C MET A 62 -6.72 -4.90 -3.58
N ASN A 63 -6.19 -3.97 -2.78
CA ASN A 63 -6.34 -2.53 -2.99
C ASN A 63 -5.05 -1.80 -2.64
N ALA A 64 -4.83 -0.64 -3.27
CA ALA A 64 -3.78 0.28 -2.87
C ALA A 64 -4.22 1.73 -3.12
N TYR A 65 -4.09 2.58 -2.10
CA TYR A 65 -4.53 3.96 -2.18
C TYR A 65 -3.69 4.89 -1.29
N PRO A 66 -3.47 6.15 -1.71
CA PRO A 66 -2.74 7.12 -0.89
C PRO A 66 -3.53 7.50 0.35
N ILE A 67 -2.81 7.68 1.44
CA ILE A 67 -3.35 8.22 2.69
C ILE A 67 -3.10 9.73 2.66
N ILE A 68 -4.18 10.51 2.78
CA ILE A 68 -4.16 11.97 2.95
C ILE A 68 -4.41 12.27 4.43
#